data_AF-A0A7C3KIF9-F1
#
_entry.id   AF-A0A7C3KIF9-F1
#
_cell.length_a   1.000
_cell.length_b   1.000
_cell.length_c   1.000
_cell.angle_alpha   90.00
_cell.angle_beta   90.00
_cell.angle_gamma   90.00
#
_symmetry.space_group_name_H-M   'P 1'
#
loop_
_entity.id
_entity.type
_entity.pdbx_description
1 polymer ?
#
loop_
_entity_poly.entity_id
_entity_poly.type
_entity_poly.pdbx_seq_one_letter_code
_entity_poly.pdbx_strand_id
1 'polypeptide(L)'
;MIFHEPFYFICDRLPSSFPQSYKGFPMNNEPFPSTPVPGADQIPLSQNEERQWAMFAHLGVLVNLVSGILGPVVPLIIYMVYKDRSRYVAYHSLQALIFQLIWWVGGGILAGVVWFITSLLSTVLIGILCIPIACIISAMPLVALGYGIYGGIQTSQGQDFKYWLVGDWVRSTLTG
;
A
#
# COMPACT_ATOMS: atom_id res chain seq x y z
N MET A 1 17.46 18.23 24.10
CA MET A 1 18.39 18.20 22.93
C MET A 1 18.64 16.74 22.61
N ILE A 2 18.52 16.38 21.33
CA ILE A 2 18.92 15.11 20.68
C ILE A 2 17.87 13.98 20.72
N PHE A 3 17.48 13.54 19.50
CA PHE A 3 16.67 12.37 19.08
C PHE A 3 15.29 12.61 18.44
N HIS A 4 15.17 13.53 17.47
CA HIS A 4 14.00 13.54 16.57
C HIS A 4 14.25 13.77 15.06
N GLU A 5 15.51 13.82 14.61
CA GLU A 5 15.82 14.32 13.24
C GLU A 5 16.88 13.47 12.51
N PRO A 6 16.57 12.24 12.04
CA PRO A 6 17.31 11.71 10.88
C PRO A 6 16.44 11.27 9.70
N PHE A 7 15.10 11.23 9.84
CA PHE A 7 14.24 10.64 8.79
C PHE A 7 13.83 11.62 7.68
N TYR A 8 13.88 12.93 7.93
CA TYR A 8 13.52 13.93 6.90
C TYR A 8 14.62 14.12 5.85
N PHE A 9 15.89 13.99 6.23
CA PHE A 9 17.01 14.42 5.38
C PHE A 9 17.34 13.50 4.18
N ILE A 10 16.79 12.29 4.15
CA ILE A 10 17.03 11.32 3.05
C ILE A 10 15.93 11.39 1.97
N CYS A 11 14.77 12.01 2.26
CA CYS A 11 13.68 12.13 1.28
C CYS A 11 13.90 13.19 0.19
N ASP A 12 14.86 14.10 0.36
CA ASP A 12 15.01 15.29 -0.51
C ASP A 12 15.84 15.07 -1.79
N ARG A 13 16.35 13.85 -2.04
CA ARG A 13 17.32 13.61 -3.13
C ARG A 13 16.95 12.55 -4.16
N LEU A 14 15.69 12.14 -4.21
CA LEU A 14 15.10 11.41 -5.33
C LEU A 14 14.03 12.30 -5.96
N PRO A 15 13.84 12.33 -7.29
CA PRO A 15 12.66 12.96 -7.88
C PRO A 15 11.42 12.33 -7.25
N SER A 16 10.84 13.05 -6.30
CA SER A 16 9.89 12.58 -5.29
C SER A 16 8.46 12.52 -5.80
N SER A 17 8.26 12.86 -7.05
CA SER A 17 6.99 12.82 -7.76
C SER A 17 7.17 11.91 -8.96
N PHE A 18 6.24 10.98 -9.16
CA PHE A 18 5.92 10.57 -10.53
C PHE A 18 5.81 11.87 -11.32
N PRO A 19 6.62 12.09 -12.37
CA PRO A 19 6.34 13.21 -13.26
C PRO A 19 4.88 13.02 -13.63
N GLN A 20 4.05 14.03 -13.34
CA GLN A 20 2.63 14.01 -13.65
C GLN A 20 2.53 13.77 -15.15
N SER A 21 2.51 12.49 -15.57
CA SER A 21 2.93 12.08 -16.92
C SER A 21 1.85 12.36 -17.95
N TYR A 22 0.92 13.24 -17.60
CA TYR A 22 -0.21 13.68 -18.39
C TYR A 22 -0.40 15.19 -18.25
N LYS A 23 0.67 15.96 -18.01
CA LYS A 23 0.67 17.38 -18.43
C LYS A 23 0.43 17.38 -19.94
N GLY A 24 -0.85 17.52 -20.30
CA GLY A 24 -1.43 17.69 -21.62
C GLY A 24 -0.60 17.13 -22.76
N PHE A 25 -0.98 15.97 -23.30
CA PHE A 25 -0.81 15.84 -24.74
C PHE A 25 -1.64 16.98 -25.35
N PRO A 26 -1.04 17.94 -26.07
CA PRO A 26 -1.85 18.83 -26.88
C PRO A 26 -2.77 17.94 -27.72
N MET A 27 -4.06 18.25 -27.76
CA MET A 27 -4.94 17.74 -28.82
C MET A 27 -4.57 18.50 -30.09
N ASN A 28 -3.35 18.30 -30.57
CA ASN A 28 -2.98 18.68 -31.92
C ASN A 28 -3.37 17.50 -32.83
N ASN A 29 -4.16 17.80 -33.86
CA ASN A 29 -4.63 16.85 -34.88
C ASN A 29 -3.49 16.36 -35.80
N GLU A 30 -2.31 16.10 -35.24
CA GLU A 30 -1.19 15.49 -35.96
C GLU A 30 -1.52 14.00 -36.16
N PRO A 31 -1.46 13.46 -37.40
CA PRO A 31 -1.66 12.03 -37.62
C PRO A 31 -0.59 11.23 -36.89
N PHE A 32 -0.99 10.47 -35.87
CA PHE A 32 -0.08 9.60 -35.14
C PHE A 32 0.48 8.51 -36.08
N PRO A 33 1.81 8.24 -36.07
CA PRO A 33 2.36 7.10 -36.77
C PRO A 33 1.77 5.79 -36.22
N SER A 34 1.12 5.02 -37.08
CA SER A 34 0.41 3.79 -36.76
C SER A 34 1.37 2.61 -36.60
N THR A 35 2.21 2.63 -35.57
CA THR A 35 2.79 1.38 -35.05
C THR A 35 1.76 0.73 -34.12
N PRO A 36 1.39 -0.55 -34.32
CA PRO A 36 0.49 -1.23 -33.41
C PRO A 36 1.20 -1.42 -32.07
N VAL A 37 0.89 -0.56 -31.10
CA VAL A 37 1.29 -0.75 -29.70
C VAL A 37 0.31 -1.75 -29.09
N PRO A 38 0.76 -2.92 -28.59
CA PRO A 38 -0.11 -3.83 -27.84
C PRO A 38 -0.72 -3.09 -26.65
N GLY A 39 -2.05 -2.95 -26.60
CA GLY A 39 -2.77 -2.20 -25.57
C GLY A 39 -3.29 -0.82 -25.97
N ALA A 40 -3.17 -0.43 -27.24
CA ALA A 40 -3.62 0.88 -27.77
C ALA A 40 -5.12 1.22 -27.60
N ASP A 41 -5.95 0.26 -27.18
CA ASP A 41 -7.38 0.48 -26.88
C ASP A 41 -7.64 0.96 -25.44
N GLN A 42 -6.61 1.02 -24.58
CA GLN A 42 -6.75 1.38 -23.17
C GLN A 42 -6.67 2.90 -23.00
N ILE A 43 -7.82 3.55 -22.82
CA ILE A 43 -7.88 4.99 -22.53
C ILE A 43 -7.09 5.30 -21.24
N PRO A 44 -6.06 6.17 -21.30
CA PRO A 44 -5.31 6.62 -20.13
C PRO A 44 -6.24 7.24 -19.08
N LEU A 45 -5.93 7.04 -17.80
CA LEU A 45 -6.73 7.62 -16.72
C LEU A 45 -6.51 9.12 -16.61
N SER A 46 -7.58 9.85 -16.28
CA SER A 46 -7.45 11.23 -15.82
C SER A 46 -6.79 11.28 -14.44
N GLN A 47 -6.13 12.40 -14.14
CA GLN A 47 -5.46 12.61 -12.86
C GLN A 47 -6.39 12.41 -11.64
N ASN A 48 -7.68 12.75 -11.77
CA ASN A 48 -8.64 12.57 -10.68
C ASN A 48 -8.97 11.08 -10.47
N GLU A 49 -9.12 10.32 -11.54
CA GLU A 49 -9.35 8.87 -11.45
C GLU A 49 -8.13 8.16 -10.87
N GLU A 50 -6.91 8.54 -11.26
CA GLU A 50 -5.68 7.97 -10.67
C GLU A 50 -5.63 8.13 -9.15
N ARG A 51 -5.96 9.34 -8.65
CA ARG A 51 -6.02 9.63 -7.21
C ARG A 51 -7.09 8.81 -6.50
N GLN A 52 -8.27 8.68 -7.10
CA GLN A 52 -9.36 7.89 -6.54
C GLN A 52 -9.00 6.40 -6.43
N TRP A 53 -8.45 5.81 -7.49
CA TRP A 53 -8.07 4.40 -7.50
C TRP A 53 -6.89 4.10 -6.57
N ALA A 54 -5.90 5.00 -6.49
CA ALA A 54 -4.82 4.90 -5.51
C ALA A 54 -5.35 4.97 -4.07
N MET A 55 -6.26 5.91 -3.78
CA MET A 55 -6.93 6.01 -2.49
C MET A 55 -7.67 4.72 -2.13
N PHE A 56 -8.48 4.18 -3.03
CA PHE A 56 -9.23 2.95 -2.80
C PHE A 56 -8.33 1.74 -2.54
N ALA A 57 -7.16 1.67 -3.19
CA ALA A 57 -6.22 0.60 -2.93
C ALA A 57 -5.70 0.59 -1.48
N HIS A 58 -5.46 1.77 -0.91
CA HIS A 58 -5.08 1.92 0.50
C HIS A 58 -6.27 1.69 1.45
N LEU A 59 -7.44 2.25 1.14
CA LEU A 59 -8.66 2.09 1.95
C LEU A 59 -9.20 0.66 1.95
N GLY A 60 -8.78 -0.18 0.99
CA GLY A 60 -9.07 -1.62 0.98
C GLY A 60 -8.71 -2.33 2.28
N VAL A 61 -7.78 -1.78 3.07
CA VAL A 61 -7.43 -2.33 4.39
C VAL A 61 -8.62 -2.39 5.35
N LEU A 62 -9.61 -1.50 5.21
CA LEU A 62 -10.81 -1.46 6.04
C LEU A 62 -11.70 -2.69 5.84
N VAL A 63 -11.62 -3.35 4.68
CA VAL A 63 -12.36 -4.59 4.42
C VAL A 63 -11.95 -5.70 5.39
N ASN A 64 -10.73 -5.66 5.92
CA ASN A 64 -10.28 -6.62 6.94
C ASN A 64 -11.04 -6.47 8.27
N LEU A 65 -11.67 -5.32 8.57
CA LEU A 65 -12.48 -5.17 9.78
C LEU A 65 -13.72 -6.07 9.78
N VAL A 66 -14.27 -6.37 8.60
CA VAL A 66 -15.45 -7.22 8.45
C VAL A 66 -15.04 -8.65 8.06
N SER A 67 -14.05 -8.79 7.18
CA SER A 67 -13.64 -10.08 6.60
C SER A 67 -12.48 -10.76 7.32
N GLY A 68 -11.79 -10.07 8.22
CA GLY A 68 -10.57 -10.52 8.88
C GLY A 68 -9.32 -10.51 8.01
N ILE A 69 -9.38 -10.95 6.75
CA ILE A 69 -8.17 -11.16 5.92
C ILE A 69 -8.33 -10.83 4.43
N LEU A 70 -9.53 -10.47 3.96
CA LEU A 70 -9.79 -10.29 2.51
C LEU A 70 -9.47 -8.88 1.99
N GLY A 71 -9.04 -7.95 2.84
CA GLY A 71 -8.64 -6.60 2.42
C GLY A 71 -7.53 -6.53 1.36
N PRO A 72 -6.50 -7.40 1.33
CA PRO A 72 -5.50 -7.44 0.27
C PRO A 72 -6.09 -7.73 -1.13
N VAL A 73 -7.30 -8.29 -1.22
CA VAL A 73 -7.96 -8.57 -2.50
C VAL A 73 -8.28 -7.27 -3.25
N VAL A 74 -8.65 -6.19 -2.52
CA VAL A 74 -8.98 -4.90 -3.12
C VAL A 74 -7.81 -4.29 -3.90
N PRO A 75 -6.62 -4.03 -3.30
CA PRO A 75 -5.48 -3.51 -4.03
C PRO A 75 -4.95 -4.48 -5.08
N LEU A 76 -5.10 -5.80 -4.90
CA LEU A 76 -4.72 -6.78 -5.92
C LEU A 76 -5.55 -6.62 -7.21
N ILE A 77 -6.87 -6.51 -7.08
CA ILE A 77 -7.77 -6.30 -8.22
C ILE A 77 -7.42 -4.97 -8.90
N ILE A 78 -7.25 -3.90 -8.13
CA ILE A 78 -6.89 -2.58 -8.68
C ILE A 78 -5.55 -2.65 -9.43
N TYR A 79 -4.54 -3.33 -8.89
CA TYR A 79 -3.27 -3.52 -9.57
C TYR A 79 -3.45 -4.23 -10.91
N MET A 80 -4.15 -5.36 -10.93
CA MET A 80 -4.35 -6.14 -12.16
C MET A 80 -5.11 -5.37 -13.24
N VAL A 81 -6.09 -4.55 -12.84
CA VAL A 81 -6.92 -3.77 -13.78
C VAL A 81 -6.19 -2.54 -14.31
N TYR A 82 -5.37 -1.88 -13.48
CA TYR A 82 -4.83 -0.56 -13.80
C TYR A 82 -3.32 -0.53 -14.04
N LYS A 83 -2.59 -1.66 -13.88
CA LYS A 83 -1.13 -1.72 -14.05
C LYS A 83 -0.63 -1.17 -15.40
N ASP A 84 -1.38 -1.40 -16.47
CA ASP A 84 -1.00 -1.00 -17.83
C ASP A 84 -1.54 0.39 -18.20
N ARG A 85 -2.48 0.93 -17.40
CA ARG A 85 -3.15 2.22 -17.64
C ARG A 85 -2.52 3.39 -16.89
N SER A 86 -2.02 3.15 -15.68
CA SER A 86 -1.42 4.17 -14.84
C SER A 86 -0.34 3.59 -13.94
N ARG A 87 0.89 4.12 -14.08
CA ARG A 87 2.02 3.76 -13.20
C ARG A 87 1.81 4.23 -11.76
N TYR A 88 1.10 5.34 -11.57
CA TYR A 88 0.76 5.87 -10.24
C TYR A 88 -0.17 4.90 -9.50
N VAL A 89 -1.27 4.48 -10.13
CA VAL A 89 -2.20 3.51 -9.55
C VAL A 89 -1.52 2.16 -9.34
N ALA A 90 -0.71 1.70 -10.29
CA ALA A 90 0.06 0.45 -10.17
C ALA A 90 0.98 0.47 -8.93
N TYR A 91 1.71 1.58 -8.72
CA TYR A 91 2.59 1.74 -7.58
C TYR A 91 1.84 1.70 -6.26
N HIS A 92 0.81 2.53 -6.11
CA HIS A 92 0.05 2.62 -4.85
C HIS A 92 -0.70 1.34 -4.53
N SER A 93 -1.27 0.68 -5.54
CA SER A 93 -1.96 -0.60 -5.37
C SER A 93 -1.01 -1.73 -4.97
N LEU A 94 0.13 -1.89 -5.64
CA LEU A 94 1.11 -2.91 -5.28
C LEU A 94 1.71 -2.65 -3.88
N GLN A 95 2.00 -1.40 -3.55
CA GLN A 95 2.50 -1.01 -2.24
C GLN A 95 1.47 -1.28 -1.12
N ALA A 96 0.20 -0.95 -1.36
CA ALA A 96 -0.89 -1.25 -0.44
C ALA A 96 -1.12 -2.75 -0.28
N LEU A 97 -1.08 -3.51 -1.37
CA LEU A 97 -1.22 -4.97 -1.35
C LEU A 97 -0.19 -5.61 -0.42
N ILE A 98 1.09 -5.30 -0.62
CA ILE A 98 2.18 -5.92 0.14
C ILE A 98 2.14 -5.48 1.59
N PHE A 99 1.88 -4.20 1.84
CA PHE A 99 1.70 -3.70 3.20
C PHE A 99 0.59 -4.47 3.93
N GLN A 100 -0.57 -4.66 3.30
CA GLN A 100 -1.67 -5.41 3.90
C GLN A 100 -1.31 -6.88 4.13
N LEU A 101 -0.61 -7.54 3.20
CA LEU A 101 -0.14 -8.92 3.39
C LEU A 101 0.81 -9.04 4.58
N ILE A 102 1.78 -8.13 4.74
CA ILE A 102 2.72 -8.15 5.86
C ILE A 102 1.97 -8.02 7.20
N TRP A 103 1.04 -7.07 7.31
CA TRP A 103 0.36 -6.82 8.58
C TRP A 103 -0.74 -7.82 8.91
N TRP A 104 -1.53 -8.24 7.93
CA TRP A 104 -2.67 -9.14 8.17
C TRP A 104 -2.26 -10.61 8.09
N VAL A 105 -1.52 -11.02 7.07
CA VAL A 105 -1.05 -12.41 6.95
C VAL A 105 0.15 -12.62 7.88
N GLY A 106 1.20 -11.81 7.76
CA GLY A 106 2.39 -11.93 8.61
C GLY A 106 2.09 -11.67 10.09
N GLY A 107 1.41 -10.56 10.40
CA GLY A 107 0.99 -10.24 11.77
C GLY A 107 -0.02 -11.24 12.34
N GLY A 108 -0.96 -11.73 11.53
CA GLY A 108 -1.92 -12.75 11.93
C GLY A 108 -1.26 -14.09 12.27
N ILE A 109 -0.30 -14.55 11.46
CA ILE A 109 0.49 -15.76 11.75
C ILE A 109 1.27 -15.58 13.05
N LEU A 110 1.96 -14.45 13.23
CA LEU A 110 2.71 -14.16 14.45
C LEU A 110 1.81 -14.17 15.69
N ALA A 111 0.66 -13.49 15.62
CA ALA A 111 -0.32 -13.48 16.69
C ALA A 111 -0.81 -14.90 17.00
N GLY A 112 -1.13 -15.71 15.98
CA GLY A 112 -1.53 -17.11 16.14
C GLY A 112 -0.49 -17.96 16.86
N VAL A 113 0.79 -17.83 16.50
CA VAL A 113 1.90 -18.54 17.15
C VAL A 113 2.02 -18.12 18.62
N VAL A 114 1.96 -16.81 18.90
CA VAL A 114 2.04 -16.29 20.28
C VAL A 114 0.87 -16.79 21.13
N TRP A 115 -0.35 -16.78 20.59
CA TRP A 115 -1.53 -17.30 21.29
C TRP A 115 -1.44 -18.81 21.52
N PHE A 116 -0.94 -19.56 20.55
CA PHE A 116 -0.71 -21.00 20.69
C PHE A 116 0.27 -21.30 21.82
N ILE A 117 1.44 -20.65 21.84
CA ILE A 117 2.43 -20.81 22.93
C ILE A 117 1.84 -20.39 24.28
N THR A 118 1.15 -19.25 24.32
CA THR A 118 0.50 -18.72 25.54
C THR A 118 -0.52 -19.72 26.09
N SER A 119 -1.33 -20.33 25.23
CA SER A 119 -2.31 -21.35 25.63
C SER A 119 -1.63 -22.60 26.21
N LEU A 120 -0.53 -23.05 25.61
CA LEU A 120 0.22 -24.22 26.08
C LEU A 120 0.87 -23.97 27.45
N LEU A 121 1.44 -22.78 27.67
CA LEU A 121 2.06 -22.39 28.93
C LEU A 121 1.03 -22.05 30.03
N SER A 122 -0.22 -21.77 29.67
CA SER A 122 -1.27 -21.41 30.63
C SER A 122 -1.65 -22.58 31.54
N THR A 123 -1.41 -23.82 31.12
CA THR A 123 -1.61 -25.01 31.97
C THR A 123 -0.69 -25.03 33.19
N VAL A 124 0.40 -24.27 33.19
CA VAL A 124 1.40 -24.16 34.28
C VAL A 124 1.31 -22.79 34.99
N LEU A 125 0.18 -22.08 34.92
CA LEU A 125 -0.05 -20.70 35.42
C LEU A 125 0.80 -19.59 34.74
N ILE A 126 1.95 -19.93 34.17
CA ILE A 126 2.88 -18.99 33.50
C ILE A 126 2.25 -18.34 32.27
N GLY A 127 1.42 -19.06 31.51
CA GLY A 127 0.78 -18.49 30.32
C GLY A 127 -0.17 -17.34 30.61
N ILE A 128 -0.74 -17.22 31.82
CA ILE A 128 -1.58 -16.07 32.20
C ILE A 128 -0.77 -14.77 32.17
N LEU A 129 0.51 -14.81 32.54
CA LEU A 129 1.42 -13.66 32.47
C LEU A 129 1.77 -13.25 31.02
N CYS A 130 1.63 -14.18 30.05
CA CYS A 130 1.90 -13.90 28.64
C CYS A 130 0.71 -13.27 27.90
N ILE A 131 -0.51 -13.36 28.45
CA ILE A 131 -1.73 -12.76 27.88
C ILE A 131 -1.58 -11.26 27.53
N PRO A 132 -1.06 -10.35 28.39
CA PRO A 132 -0.92 -8.94 28.02
C PRO A 132 -0.01 -8.73 26.81
N ILE A 133 1.05 -9.55 26.67
CA ILE A 133 1.97 -9.49 25.53
C ILE A 133 1.24 -9.96 24.25
N ALA A 134 0.50 -11.06 24.34
CA ALA A 134 -0.30 -11.58 23.22
C ALA A 134 -1.35 -10.56 22.74
N CYS A 135 -1.99 -9.85 23.67
CA CYS A 135 -2.94 -8.77 23.35
C CYS A 135 -2.28 -7.61 22.61
N ILE A 136 -1.10 -7.16 23.05
CA ILE A 136 -0.35 -6.07 22.39
C ILE A 136 0.02 -6.46 20.96
N ILE A 137 0.53 -7.68 20.76
CA ILE A 137 0.91 -8.19 19.43
C ILE A 137 -0.33 -8.26 18.53
N SER A 138 -1.46 -8.73 19.06
CA SER A 138 -2.73 -8.81 18.33
C SER A 138 -3.31 -7.45 17.94
N ALA A 139 -2.94 -6.38 18.66
CA ALA A 139 -3.36 -5.01 18.35
C ALA A 139 -2.50 -4.35 17.27
N MET A 140 -1.31 -4.87 16.97
CA MET A 140 -0.39 -4.26 15.99
C MET A 140 -1.00 -4.06 14.58
N PRO A 141 -1.79 -5.00 14.01
CA PRO A 141 -2.47 -4.79 12.73
C PRO A 141 -3.44 -3.60 12.72
N LEU A 142 -3.92 -3.14 13.89
CA LEU A 142 -4.77 -1.96 13.97
C LEU A 142 -4.02 -0.66 13.66
N VAL A 143 -2.72 -0.60 13.96
CA VAL A 143 -1.86 0.53 13.56
C VAL A 143 -1.76 0.59 12.03
N ALA A 144 -1.72 -0.57 11.38
CA ALA A 144 -1.71 -0.67 9.92
C ALA A 144 -3.00 -0.14 9.27
N LEU A 145 -4.16 -0.25 9.94
CA LEU A 145 -5.40 0.38 9.48
C LEU A 145 -5.26 1.90 9.42
N GLY A 146 -4.77 2.52 10.51
CA GLY A 146 -4.55 3.97 10.57
C GLY A 146 -3.59 4.44 9.49
N TYR A 147 -2.50 3.70 9.27
CA TYR A 147 -1.53 4.04 8.23
C TYR A 147 -2.05 3.81 6.81
N GLY A 148 -2.96 2.84 6.61
CA GLY A 148 -3.75 2.67 5.40
C GLY A 148 -4.63 3.86 5.09
N ILE A 149 -5.40 4.34 6.07
CA ILE A 149 -6.25 5.53 5.93
C ILE A 149 -5.38 6.75 5.59
N TYR A 150 -4.27 6.95 6.30
CA TYR A 150 -3.33 8.03 6.01
C TYR A 150 -2.81 7.96 4.57
N GLY A 151 -2.40 6.78 4.09
CA GLY A 151 -2.01 6.59 2.69
C GLY A 151 -3.13 6.91 1.69
N GLY A 152 -4.37 6.55 2.02
CA GLY A 152 -5.55 6.91 1.23
C GLY A 152 -5.77 8.42 1.15
N ILE A 153 -5.66 9.13 2.27
CA ILE A 153 -5.82 10.59 2.31
C ILE A 153 -4.72 11.27 1.49
N GLN A 154 -3.47 10.86 1.66
CA GLN A 154 -2.34 11.44 0.91
C GLN A 154 -2.49 11.24 -0.61
N THR A 155 -2.88 10.04 -1.03
CA THR A 155 -3.08 9.74 -2.47
C THR A 155 -4.30 10.46 -3.06
N SER A 156 -5.35 10.70 -2.26
CA SER A 156 -6.48 11.54 -2.69
C SER A 156 -6.07 12.99 -2.99
N GLN A 157 -5.06 13.50 -2.28
CA GLN A 157 -4.47 14.83 -2.52
C GLN A 157 -3.45 14.82 -3.68
N GLY A 158 -3.20 13.67 -4.29
CA GLY A 158 -2.20 13.49 -5.34
C GLY A 158 -0.76 13.49 -4.83
N GLN A 159 -0.54 13.21 -3.54
CA GLN A 159 0.80 13.05 -2.98
C GLN A 159 1.36 11.66 -3.32
N ASP A 160 2.68 11.60 -3.49
CA ASP A 160 3.44 10.37 -3.72
C ASP A 160 3.71 9.65 -2.39
N PHE A 161 2.63 9.21 -1.74
CA PHE A 161 2.72 8.52 -0.47
C PHE A 161 3.55 7.23 -0.56
N LYS A 162 4.48 7.04 0.38
CA LYS A 162 5.26 5.82 0.49
C LYS A 162 5.17 5.18 1.85
N TYR A 163 4.99 3.86 1.86
CA TYR A 163 5.17 3.05 3.06
C TYR A 163 6.66 2.91 3.33
N TRP A 164 7.14 3.27 4.52
CA TRP A 164 8.56 3.18 4.88
C TRP A 164 9.16 1.78 4.68
N LEU A 165 8.35 0.72 4.87
CA LEU A 165 8.80 -0.66 4.79
C LEU A 165 8.92 -1.18 3.35
N VAL A 166 8.10 -0.67 2.42
CA VAL A 166 7.89 -1.32 1.10
C VAL A 166 8.07 -0.36 -0.07
N GLY A 167 7.99 0.95 0.15
CA GLY A 167 7.84 1.94 -0.91
C GLY A 167 9.02 2.03 -1.88
N ASP A 168 10.25 1.86 -1.39
CA ASP A 168 11.45 1.94 -2.23
C ASP A 168 11.63 0.66 -3.09
N TRP A 169 11.30 -0.51 -2.53
CA TRP A 169 11.33 -1.79 -3.23
C TRP A 169 10.24 -1.91 -4.32
N VAL A 170 9.02 -1.42 -4.05
CA VAL A 170 7.96 -1.42 -5.08
C VAL A 170 8.33 -0.46 -6.21
N ARG A 171 8.93 0.69 -5.88
CA ARG A 171 9.32 1.69 -6.87
C ARG A 171 10.35 1.10 -7.84
N SER A 172 11.40 0.44 -7.33
CA SER A 172 12.42 -0.18 -8.17
C SER A 172 11.85 -1.25 -9.11
N THR A 173 10.87 -2.04 -8.65
CA THR A 173 10.20 -3.08 -9.45
C THR A 173 9.39 -2.51 -10.61
N LEU A 174 8.88 -1.27 -10.49
CA LEU A 174 8.08 -0.61 -11.52
C LEU A 174 8.89 0.36 -12.40
N THR A 175 10.13 0.64 -12.05
CA THR A 175 11.03 1.56 -12.79
C THR A 175 12.21 0.88 -13.47
N GLY A 176 12.53 -0.35 -13.09
CA GLY A 176 13.52 -1.20 -13.78
C GLY A 176 12.97 -1.78 -15.07
#